data_AF-A0A931WQ37-F1
#
_entry.id   AF-A0A931WQ37-F1
#
_cell.length_a   1.000
_cell.length_b   1.000
_cell.length_c   1.000
_cell.angle_alpha   90.00
_cell.angle_beta   90.00
_cell.angle_gamma   90.00
#
_symmetry.space_group_name_H-M   'P 1'
#
loop_
_entity.id
_entity.type
_entity.pdbx_description
1 polymer ?
#
loop_
_entity_poly.entity_id
_entity_poly.type
_entity_poly.pdbx_seq_one_letter_code
_entity_poly.pdbx_strand_id
1 'polypeptide(L)'
;MRRKILKVIFGLLLLVSFLLNLYLLEDRLRQNGQVAPDNSPTPSTEAILSATDDSSDLVLVTKVIDGDTIVLEGGETVRYIGIDAPEVKGTECFASESTSKNKELVEGNKVRLEKDVSERDRYGRLLRYAYVVSPEEIIGSKEIFVNDGLVREGYAKAATYPPDVKYSEQFRLAEAEARENNRGLWSACQVMSATTASSPTPFQKVPAEGTCKYSCSSPDRDCSDFSTRAEAQMFFDCCGFTSTYDPMRLDKATGQGNGLACESLK
;
A
#
# COMPACT_ATOMS: atom_id res chain seq x y z
N MET A 1 23.16 29.34 47.49
CA MET A 1 23.63 30.44 46.63
C MET A 1 23.74 30.06 45.14
N ARG A 2 24.33 28.89 44.79
CA ARG A 2 24.55 28.43 43.40
C ARG A 2 23.30 28.33 42.48
N ARG A 3 22.13 27.90 42.99
CA ARG A 3 20.88 27.80 42.19
C ARG A 3 20.27 29.14 41.79
N LYS A 4 20.51 30.20 42.57
CA LYS A 4 20.03 31.56 42.23
C LYS A 4 20.89 32.16 41.11
N ILE A 5 22.20 31.94 41.16
CA ILE A 5 23.16 32.39 40.12
C ILE A 5 22.85 31.69 38.78
N LEU A 6 22.54 30.39 38.78
CA LEU A 6 22.23 29.65 37.55
C LEU A 6 20.96 30.16 36.85
N LYS A 7 19.91 30.52 37.61
CA LYS A 7 18.68 31.12 37.05
C LYS A 7 18.94 32.50 36.43
N VAL A 8 19.83 33.29 37.02
CA VAL A 8 20.21 34.61 36.49
C VAL A 8 21.00 34.45 35.20
N ILE A 9 21.96 33.52 35.14
CA ILE A 9 22.75 33.26 33.92
C ILE A 9 21.85 32.73 32.79
N PHE A 10 20.94 31.80 33.08
CA PHE A 10 20.01 31.28 32.08
C PHE A 10 19.05 32.36 31.56
N GLY A 11 18.55 33.23 32.44
CA GLY A 11 17.74 34.39 32.06
C GLY A 11 18.52 35.37 31.16
N LEU A 12 19.79 35.63 31.48
CA LEU A 12 20.64 36.50 30.67
C LEU A 12 20.92 35.90 29.28
N LEU A 13 21.15 34.58 29.20
CA LEU A 13 21.37 33.89 27.92
C LEU A 13 20.13 33.90 27.03
N LEU A 14 18.94 33.67 27.59
CA LEU A 14 17.68 33.78 26.84
C LEU A 14 17.45 35.21 26.33
N LEU A 15 17.77 36.21 27.15
CA LEU A 15 17.59 37.61 26.77
C LEU A 15 18.59 38.02 25.68
N VAL A 16 19.85 37.58 25.76
CA VAL A 16 20.85 37.80 24.69
C VAL A 16 20.44 37.09 23.41
N SER A 17 19.95 35.84 23.46
CA SER A 17 19.45 35.12 22.29
C SER A 17 18.24 35.81 21.66
N PHE A 18 17.32 36.35 22.47
CA PHE A 18 16.15 37.08 21.99
C PHE A 18 16.54 38.39 21.30
N LEU A 19 17.47 39.15 21.90
CA LEU A 19 18.00 40.37 21.30
C LEU A 19 18.80 40.10 20.02
N LEU A 20 19.56 39.00 19.96
CA LEU A 20 20.27 38.59 18.74
C LEU A 20 19.28 38.22 17.63
N ASN A 21 18.20 37.51 17.95
CA ASN A 21 17.13 37.19 16.99
C ASN A 21 16.39 38.45 16.50
N LEU A 22 16.12 39.42 17.38
CA LEU A 22 15.53 40.71 17.01
C LEU A 22 16.44 41.50 16.07
N TYR A 23 17.74 41.58 16.38
CA TYR A 23 18.72 42.23 15.52
C TYR A 23 18.81 41.57 14.13
N LEU A 24 18.86 40.23 14.08
CA LEU A 24 18.85 39.49 12.81
C LEU A 24 17.54 39.65 12.02
N LEU A 25 16.40 39.84 12.71
CA LEU A 25 15.12 40.10 12.06
C LEU A 25 15.07 41.50 11.43
N GLU A 26 15.60 42.53 12.12
CA GLU A 26 15.73 43.88 11.56
C GLU A 26 16.62 43.91 10.32
N ASP A 27 17.74 43.18 10.30
CA ASP A 27 18.61 43.07 9.13
C ASP A 27 17.93 42.39 7.93
N ARG A 28 17.11 41.34 8.17
CA ARG A 28 16.29 40.74 7.10
C ARG A 28 15.26 41.71 6.54
N LEU A 29 14.60 42.49 7.40
CA LEU A 29 13.64 43.50 6.95
C LEU A 29 14.33 44.61 6.15
N ARG A 30 15.58 44.97 6.49
CA ARG A 30 16.37 45.94 5.71
C ARG A 30 16.74 45.41 4.32
N GLN A 31 17.12 44.14 4.20
CA GLN A 31 17.50 43.57 2.91
C GLN A 31 16.32 43.32 1.97
N ASN A 32 15.09 43.15 2.49
CA ASN A 32 13.89 43.02 1.68
C ASN A 32 13.36 44.36 1.10
N GLY A 33 14.01 45.49 1.42
CA GLY A 33 13.57 46.84 1.04
C GLY A 33 14.28 47.48 -0.17
N GLN A 34 15.20 46.77 -0.84
CA GLN A 34 15.90 47.29 -2.03
C GLN A 34 15.68 46.38 -3.24
N VAL A 35 14.52 46.52 -3.88
CA VAL A 35 14.33 46.12 -5.28
C VAL A 35 14.60 47.36 -6.14
N ALA A 36 15.62 47.28 -7.00
CA ALA A 36 15.96 48.34 -7.94
C ALA A 36 14.86 48.53 -9.01
N PRO A 37 14.69 49.74 -9.58
CA PRO A 37 13.80 49.94 -10.71
C PRO A 37 14.47 49.40 -11.99
N ASP A 38 14.05 48.23 -12.45
CA ASP A 38 14.40 47.73 -13.78
C ASP A 38 13.45 48.34 -14.82
N ASN A 39 13.99 49.17 -15.71
CA ASN A 39 13.31 49.79 -16.83
C ASN A 39 13.29 48.84 -18.05
N SER A 40 12.68 47.68 -17.89
CA SER A 40 12.37 46.78 -19.02
C SER A 40 10.93 47.02 -19.50
N PRO A 41 10.67 46.98 -20.82
CA PRO A 41 9.39 47.40 -21.37
C PRO A 41 8.25 46.54 -20.83
N THR A 42 7.25 47.24 -20.31
CA THR A 42 5.98 46.76 -19.76
C THR A 42 5.37 45.63 -20.59
N PRO A 43 5.23 44.40 -20.06
CA PRO A 43 4.13 43.55 -20.49
C PRO A 43 2.85 44.09 -19.83
N SER A 44 1.87 44.36 -20.68
CA SER A 44 0.50 44.74 -20.35
C SER A 44 -0.04 44.06 -19.09
N THR A 45 -0.63 44.87 -18.21
CA THR A 45 -1.29 44.56 -16.92
C THR A 45 -2.53 43.64 -17.02
N GLU A 46 -2.58 42.72 -17.98
CA GLU A 46 -3.63 41.69 -18.09
C GLU A 46 -3.10 40.27 -17.84
N ALA A 47 -1.80 40.10 -17.55
CA ALA A 47 -1.16 38.79 -17.40
C ALA A 47 -0.51 38.55 -16.02
N ILE A 48 -1.08 39.09 -14.94
CA ILE A 48 -0.70 38.72 -13.56
C ILE A 48 -1.91 38.12 -12.85
N LEU A 49 -2.47 37.07 -13.47
CA LEU A 49 -3.31 36.07 -12.82
C LEU A 49 -2.88 34.68 -13.30
N SER A 50 -1.59 34.38 -13.18
CA SER A 50 -1.06 33.05 -13.51
C SER A 50 0.17 32.78 -12.65
N ALA A 51 -0.08 32.66 -11.36
CA ALA A 51 0.87 32.07 -10.41
C ALA A 51 0.30 30.68 -10.04
N THR A 52 0.77 29.69 -10.80
CA THR A 52 0.88 28.26 -10.43
C THR A 52 -0.35 27.62 -9.79
N ASP A 53 -1.31 27.26 -10.65
CA ASP A 53 -2.25 26.17 -10.40
C ASP A 53 -1.50 24.84 -10.52
N ASP A 54 -0.91 24.38 -9.42
CA ASP A 54 -0.34 23.03 -9.30
C ASP A 54 -1.44 21.98 -9.03
N SER A 55 -2.72 22.29 -9.32
CA SER A 55 -3.89 21.43 -9.08
C SER A 55 -4.39 20.68 -10.32
N SER A 56 -3.65 20.74 -11.44
CA SER A 56 -4.19 20.41 -12.76
C SER A 56 -4.65 18.96 -13.02
N ASP A 57 -4.46 18.00 -12.12
CA ASP A 57 -4.96 16.62 -12.29
C ASP A 57 -5.69 16.03 -11.06
N LEU A 58 -6.10 16.87 -10.11
CA LEU A 58 -6.86 16.42 -8.93
C LEU A 58 -8.36 16.48 -9.17
N VAL A 59 -9.04 15.34 -9.02
CA VAL A 59 -10.50 15.23 -9.23
C VAL A 59 -11.20 14.88 -7.93
N LEU A 60 -12.31 15.54 -7.63
CA LEU A 60 -13.12 15.25 -6.44
C LEU A 60 -13.82 13.89 -6.56
N VAL A 61 -13.80 13.08 -5.50
CA VAL A 61 -14.63 11.89 -5.40
C VAL A 61 -15.97 12.25 -4.76
N THR A 62 -17.05 12.04 -5.49
CA THR A 62 -18.40 12.42 -5.06
C THR A 62 -19.16 11.27 -4.40
N LYS A 63 -18.79 10.01 -4.71
CA LYS A 63 -19.46 8.83 -4.18
C LYS A 63 -18.55 7.60 -4.26
N VAL A 64 -18.62 6.75 -3.24
CA VAL A 64 -18.08 5.38 -3.29
C VAL A 64 -19.20 4.37 -3.57
N ILE A 65 -18.99 3.46 -4.52
CA ILE A 65 -19.94 2.38 -4.86
C ILE A 65 -19.67 1.15 -3.99
N ASP A 66 -18.42 0.73 -3.93
CA ASP A 66 -17.92 -0.42 -3.16
C ASP A 66 -16.43 -0.24 -2.82
N GLY A 67 -15.76 -1.30 -2.35
CA GLY A 67 -14.37 -1.24 -1.90
C GLY A 67 -13.35 -0.88 -2.98
N ASP A 68 -13.69 -0.95 -4.27
CA ASP A 68 -12.76 -0.69 -5.36
C ASP A 68 -13.33 0.11 -6.54
N THR A 69 -14.55 0.63 -6.39
CA THR A 69 -15.23 1.44 -7.41
C THR A 69 -15.75 2.76 -6.83
N ILE A 70 -15.44 3.87 -7.52
CA ILE A 70 -15.79 5.24 -7.10
C ILE A 70 -16.41 6.04 -8.25
N VAL A 71 -17.09 7.13 -7.90
CA VAL A 71 -17.65 8.11 -8.84
C VAL A 71 -16.99 9.46 -8.58
N LEU A 72 -16.49 10.06 -9.65
CA LEU A 72 -15.84 11.36 -9.65
C LEU A 72 -16.87 12.48 -9.85
N GLU A 73 -16.45 13.70 -9.55
CA GLU A 73 -17.11 14.90 -10.07
C GLU A 73 -17.18 14.83 -11.61
N GLY A 74 -18.34 15.14 -12.18
CA GLY A 74 -18.64 14.91 -13.60
C GLY A 74 -19.27 13.55 -13.91
N GLY A 75 -19.38 12.64 -12.93
CA GLY A 75 -20.13 11.39 -13.06
C GLY A 75 -19.35 10.21 -13.65
N GLU A 76 -18.06 10.39 -13.94
CA GLU A 76 -17.18 9.32 -14.38
C GLU A 76 -16.99 8.28 -13.26
N THR A 77 -17.12 7.01 -13.61
CA THR A 77 -16.92 5.89 -12.69
C THR A 77 -15.53 5.32 -12.89
N VAL A 78 -14.79 5.13 -11.80
CA VAL A 78 -13.44 4.56 -11.79
C VAL A 78 -13.46 3.20 -11.11
N ARG A 79 -12.85 2.20 -11.74
CA ARG A 79 -12.52 0.89 -11.16
C ARG A 79 -11.02 0.85 -10.86
N TYR A 80 -10.68 0.53 -9.63
CA TYR A 80 -9.29 0.41 -9.21
C TYR A 80 -8.61 -0.77 -9.90
N ILE A 81 -7.45 -0.49 -10.51
CA ILE A 81 -6.63 -1.51 -11.16
C ILE A 81 -5.94 -2.39 -10.10
N GLY A 82 -5.87 -3.68 -10.37
CA GLY A 82 -4.99 -4.62 -9.67
C GLY A 82 -5.48 -5.09 -8.29
N ILE A 83 -6.70 -4.72 -7.89
CA ILE A 83 -7.30 -5.13 -6.61
C ILE A 83 -8.75 -5.58 -6.82
N ASP A 84 -9.22 -6.46 -5.95
CA ASP A 84 -10.60 -6.96 -5.94
C ASP A 84 -11.15 -6.93 -4.51
N ALA A 85 -12.11 -6.05 -4.26
CA ALA A 85 -12.75 -5.88 -2.97
C ALA A 85 -14.09 -6.64 -2.92
N PRO A 86 -14.49 -7.17 -1.75
CA PRO A 86 -15.76 -7.89 -1.65
C PRO A 86 -16.97 -7.01 -1.99
N GLU A 87 -17.89 -7.52 -2.80
CA GLU A 87 -19.06 -6.79 -3.30
C GLU A 87 -20.26 -6.86 -2.35
N VAL A 88 -20.84 -5.70 -2.01
CA VAL A 88 -22.02 -5.62 -1.13
C VAL A 88 -23.25 -6.26 -1.78
N LYS A 89 -23.39 -6.15 -3.11
CA LYS A 89 -24.52 -6.73 -3.85
C LYS A 89 -24.51 -8.27 -3.84
N GLY A 90 -23.37 -8.89 -3.54
CA GLY A 90 -23.21 -10.34 -3.39
C GLY A 90 -23.35 -10.85 -1.96
N THR A 91 -23.53 -9.97 -0.96
CA THR A 91 -23.45 -10.32 0.47
C THR A 91 -22.12 -11.03 0.79
N GLU A 92 -21.05 -10.58 0.14
CA GLU A 92 -19.73 -11.14 0.39
C GLU A 92 -19.24 -10.74 1.79
N CYS A 93 -18.56 -11.68 2.45
CA CYS A 93 -17.96 -11.40 3.74
C CYS A 93 -17.01 -10.20 3.63
N PHE A 94 -17.10 -9.27 4.59
CA PHE A 94 -16.27 -8.07 4.68
C PHE A 94 -16.55 -6.97 3.63
N ALA A 95 -17.62 -7.08 2.83
CA ALA A 95 -17.96 -6.09 1.80
C ALA A 95 -18.32 -4.71 2.37
N SER A 96 -19.05 -4.67 3.50
CA SER A 96 -19.46 -3.42 4.14
C SER A 96 -18.25 -2.66 4.69
N GLU A 97 -17.33 -3.39 5.32
CA GLU A 97 -16.09 -2.88 5.89
C GLU A 97 -15.15 -2.36 4.80
N SER A 98 -15.03 -3.09 3.69
CA SER A 98 -14.23 -2.70 2.52
C SER A 98 -14.77 -1.43 1.87
N THR A 99 -16.08 -1.35 1.66
CA THR A 99 -16.75 -0.15 1.15
C THR A 99 -16.57 1.04 2.09
N SER A 100 -16.76 0.83 3.39
CA SER A 100 -16.60 1.87 4.41
C SER A 100 -15.17 2.39 4.47
N LYS A 101 -14.18 1.51 4.31
CA LYS A 101 -12.78 1.93 4.31
C LYS A 101 -12.42 2.76 3.08
N ASN A 102 -12.86 2.34 1.89
CA ASN A 102 -12.66 3.14 0.69
C ASN A 102 -13.32 4.51 0.85
N LYS A 103 -14.55 4.55 1.36
CA LYS A 103 -15.27 5.79 1.67
C LYS A 103 -14.51 6.73 2.61
N GLU A 104 -13.96 6.21 3.70
CA GLU A 104 -13.13 6.96 4.65
C GLU A 104 -11.92 7.61 3.98
N LEU A 105 -11.28 6.88 3.06
CA LEU A 105 -10.07 7.36 2.38
C LEU A 105 -10.40 8.44 1.34
N VAL A 106 -11.44 8.23 0.53
CA VAL A 106 -11.58 9.02 -0.71
C VAL A 106 -12.81 9.90 -0.79
N GLU A 107 -13.92 9.59 -0.11
CA GLU A 107 -15.18 10.33 -0.35
C GLU A 107 -15.08 11.78 0.16
N GLY A 108 -15.38 12.74 -0.71
CA GLY A 108 -15.23 14.17 -0.42
C GLY A 108 -13.80 14.69 -0.53
N ASN A 109 -12.81 13.82 -0.79
CA ASN A 109 -11.42 14.20 -1.02
C ASN A 109 -11.13 14.31 -2.52
N LYS A 110 -10.07 15.07 -2.84
CA LYS A 110 -9.49 15.10 -4.18
C LYS A 110 -8.49 13.95 -4.34
N VAL A 111 -8.55 13.30 -5.50
CA VAL A 111 -7.63 12.22 -5.86
C VAL A 111 -6.87 12.55 -7.14
N ARG A 112 -5.59 12.18 -7.17
CA ARG A 112 -4.83 12.05 -8.41
C ARG A 112 -5.10 10.66 -8.96
N LEU A 113 -5.39 10.59 -10.26
CA LEU A 113 -5.68 9.33 -10.95
C LEU A 113 -4.58 9.02 -11.93
N GLU A 114 -4.10 7.79 -11.88
CA GLU A 114 -3.03 7.32 -12.77
C GLU A 114 -3.53 6.15 -13.60
N LYS A 115 -3.39 6.29 -14.91
CA LYS A 115 -3.69 5.22 -15.87
C LYS A 115 -2.49 4.31 -16.02
N ASP A 116 -2.75 3.02 -16.23
CA ASP A 116 -1.76 2.11 -16.79
C ASP A 116 -1.89 2.07 -18.33
N VAL A 117 -2.25 0.93 -18.92
CA VAL A 117 -2.34 0.75 -20.37
C VAL A 117 -3.78 0.99 -20.86
N SER A 118 -4.75 0.35 -20.21
CA SER A 118 -6.15 0.38 -20.60
C SER A 118 -6.84 1.64 -20.11
N GLU A 119 -7.70 2.23 -20.96
CA GLU A 119 -8.46 3.43 -20.61
C GLU A 119 -9.72 3.09 -19.81
N ARG A 120 -10.51 2.15 -20.33
CA ARG A 120 -11.79 1.71 -19.76
C ARG A 120 -11.93 0.21 -19.84
N ASP A 121 -12.74 -0.33 -18.94
CA ASP A 121 -13.20 -1.72 -19.02
C ASP A 121 -14.41 -1.88 -19.95
N ARG A 122 -14.89 -3.12 -20.09
CA ARG A 122 -16.06 -3.48 -20.91
C ARG A 122 -17.38 -2.84 -20.46
N TYR A 123 -17.45 -2.30 -19.23
CA TYR A 123 -18.61 -1.62 -18.66
C TYR A 123 -18.50 -0.10 -18.79
N GLY A 124 -17.43 0.40 -19.42
CA GLY A 124 -17.19 1.82 -19.61
C GLY A 124 -16.62 2.52 -18.38
N ARG A 125 -16.19 1.81 -17.34
CA ARG A 125 -15.52 2.43 -16.17
C ARG A 125 -14.08 2.76 -16.51
N LEU A 126 -13.58 3.90 -16.06
CA LEU A 126 -12.16 4.25 -16.15
C LEU A 126 -11.34 3.27 -15.31
N LEU A 127 -10.22 2.79 -15.85
CA LEU A 127 -9.27 1.95 -15.13
C LEU A 127 -8.14 2.84 -14.60
N ARG A 128 -8.03 2.99 -13.27
CA ARG A 128 -7.03 3.87 -12.64
C ARG A 128 -6.46 3.28 -11.35
N TYR A 129 -5.25 3.73 -11.02
CA TYR A 129 -4.71 3.78 -9.68
C TYR A 129 -5.09 5.12 -9.04
N ALA A 130 -5.45 5.11 -7.75
CA ALA A 130 -5.93 6.30 -7.05
C ALA A 130 -4.98 6.72 -5.91
N TYR A 131 -4.70 8.02 -5.84
CA TYR A 131 -3.86 8.62 -4.81
C TYR A 131 -4.62 9.76 -4.13
N VAL A 132 -4.80 9.68 -2.81
CA VAL A 132 -5.37 10.79 -2.03
C VAL A 132 -4.26 11.76 -1.66
N VAL A 133 -4.48 13.05 -1.93
CA VAL A 133 -3.56 14.12 -1.57
C VAL A 133 -4.14 14.85 -0.34
N SER A 134 -3.41 14.84 0.78
CA SER A 134 -3.82 15.62 1.96
C SER A 134 -3.62 17.11 1.68
N PRO A 135 -4.60 17.97 2.04
CA PRO A 135 -4.45 19.43 1.93
C PRO A 135 -3.47 20.02 2.96
N GLU A 136 -3.02 19.25 3.95
CA GLU A 136 -1.96 19.69 4.86
C GLU A 136 -0.58 19.58 4.20
N GLU A 137 0.04 20.76 4.07
CA GLU A 137 1.38 21.04 3.56
C GLU A 137 1.61 20.80 2.06
N ILE A 138 1.25 21.82 1.29
CA ILE A 138 2.02 22.29 0.11
C ILE A 138 3.43 22.67 0.62
N ILE A 139 4.22 21.65 0.97
CA ILE A 139 5.68 21.52 1.20
C ILE A 139 5.84 20.10 1.80
N GLY A 140 5.96 19.06 0.96
CA GLY A 140 6.24 17.69 1.41
C GLY A 140 5.07 16.70 1.50
N SER A 141 3.94 16.98 0.81
CA SER A 141 2.70 16.19 0.88
C SER A 141 2.93 14.70 0.60
N LYS A 142 2.59 13.84 1.58
CA LYS A 142 2.56 12.38 1.43
C LYS A 142 1.25 12.00 0.73
N GLU A 143 1.34 11.50 -0.50
CA GLU A 143 0.20 10.86 -1.16
C GLU A 143 -0.10 9.51 -0.50
N ILE A 144 -1.39 9.18 -0.36
CA ILE A 144 -1.83 7.85 0.06
C ILE A 144 -2.22 7.07 -1.19
N PHE A 145 -1.45 6.02 -1.52
CA PHE A 145 -1.81 5.10 -2.59
C PHE A 145 -2.95 4.19 -2.14
N VAL A 146 -4.18 4.50 -2.58
CA VAL A 146 -5.42 3.88 -2.08
C VAL A 146 -5.43 2.38 -2.36
N ASN A 147 -5.08 1.95 -3.59
CA ASN A 147 -5.10 0.55 -3.98
C ASN A 147 -4.22 -0.31 -3.06
N ASP A 148 -2.98 0.13 -2.84
CA ASP A 148 -2.01 -0.55 -1.99
C ASP A 148 -2.44 -0.59 -0.52
N GLY A 149 -2.98 0.53 0.00
CA GLY A 149 -3.49 0.60 1.36
C GLY A 149 -4.67 -0.36 1.60
N LEU A 150 -5.61 -0.45 0.65
CA LEU A 150 -6.74 -1.37 0.76
C LEU A 150 -6.29 -2.83 0.81
N VAL A 151 -5.30 -3.21 -0.01
CA VAL A 151 -4.77 -4.59 0.00
C VAL A 151 -3.94 -4.86 1.26
N ARG A 152 -3.03 -3.96 1.63
CA ARG A 152 -2.13 -4.13 2.80
C ARG A 152 -2.89 -4.23 4.12
N GLU A 153 -4.03 -3.58 4.23
CA GLU A 153 -4.89 -3.63 5.42
C GLU A 153 -5.98 -4.72 5.32
N GLY A 154 -6.02 -5.51 4.23
CA GLY A 154 -6.93 -6.64 4.07
C GLY A 154 -8.37 -6.25 3.76
N TYR A 155 -8.61 -5.12 3.11
CA TYR A 155 -9.92 -4.70 2.57
C TYR A 155 -10.13 -5.08 1.10
N ALA A 156 -9.07 -5.52 0.41
CA ALA A 156 -9.14 -6.05 -0.93
C ALA A 156 -8.10 -7.17 -1.11
N LYS A 157 -8.34 -8.04 -2.09
CA LYS A 157 -7.37 -9.03 -2.57
C LYS A 157 -6.56 -8.44 -3.73
N ALA A 158 -5.35 -8.93 -3.93
CA ALA A 158 -4.59 -8.62 -5.13
C ALA A 158 -5.21 -9.35 -6.34
N ALA A 159 -5.32 -8.66 -7.48
CA ALA A 159 -5.78 -9.23 -8.72
C ALA A 159 -4.87 -8.78 -9.87
N THR A 160 -4.63 -9.62 -10.87
CA THR A 160 -3.74 -9.28 -11.99
C THR A 160 -4.47 -9.50 -13.31
N TYR A 161 -4.61 -8.42 -14.08
CA TYR A 161 -5.30 -8.42 -15.37
C TYR A 161 -4.42 -7.73 -16.42
N PRO A 162 -3.67 -8.49 -17.24
CA PRO A 162 -2.93 -7.91 -18.35
C PRO A 162 -3.84 -7.14 -19.31
N PRO A 163 -3.40 -6.00 -19.86
CA PRO A 163 -2.04 -5.44 -19.78
C PRO A 163 -1.74 -4.57 -18.54
N ASP A 164 -2.71 -4.36 -17.65
CA ASP A 164 -2.62 -3.41 -16.53
C ASP A 164 -1.97 -4.03 -15.28
N VAL A 165 -0.63 -4.16 -15.31
CA VAL A 165 0.14 -4.94 -14.33
C VAL A 165 1.23 -4.15 -13.61
N LYS A 166 1.27 -2.82 -13.76
CA LYS A 166 2.35 -1.94 -13.24
C LYS A 166 2.70 -2.18 -11.76
N TYR A 167 1.69 -2.39 -10.90
CA TYR A 167 1.86 -2.61 -9.45
C TYR A 167 1.49 -4.03 -8.99
N SER A 168 1.38 -5.00 -9.90
CA SER A 168 0.92 -6.37 -9.58
C SER A 168 1.76 -7.04 -8.47
N GLU A 169 3.08 -6.95 -8.55
CA GLU A 169 3.98 -7.50 -7.52
C GLU A 169 3.85 -6.78 -6.17
N GLN A 170 3.67 -5.46 -6.18
CA GLN A 170 3.46 -4.70 -4.95
C GLN A 170 2.18 -5.12 -4.23
N PHE A 171 1.07 -5.30 -4.97
CA PHE A 171 -0.18 -5.76 -4.39
C PHE A 171 -0.08 -7.21 -3.90
N ARG A 172 0.64 -8.08 -4.61
CA ARG A 172 0.90 -9.47 -4.15
C ARG A 172 1.62 -9.48 -2.80
N LEU A 173 2.64 -8.65 -2.64
CA LEU A 173 3.38 -8.52 -1.37
C LEU A 173 2.52 -7.91 -0.26
N ALA A 174 1.72 -6.89 -0.58
CA ALA A 174 0.78 -6.29 0.37
C ALA A 174 -0.27 -7.30 0.85
N GLU A 175 -0.77 -8.16 -0.05
CA GLU A 175 -1.73 -9.20 0.30
C GLU A 175 -1.10 -10.27 1.21
N ALA A 176 0.14 -10.68 0.90
CA ALA A 176 0.88 -11.61 1.73
C ALA A 176 1.09 -11.06 3.16
N GLU A 177 1.46 -9.78 3.28
CA GLU A 177 1.57 -9.09 4.57
C GLU A 177 0.24 -9.08 5.33
N ALA A 178 -0.86 -8.75 4.66
CA ALA A 178 -2.20 -8.72 5.27
C ALA A 178 -2.62 -10.10 5.78
N ARG A 179 -2.31 -11.17 5.03
CA ARG A 179 -2.58 -12.57 5.42
C ARG A 179 -1.77 -12.99 6.64
N GLU A 180 -0.46 -12.75 6.63
CA GLU A 180 0.45 -13.10 7.74
C GLU A 180 0.03 -12.41 9.05
N ASN A 181 -0.42 -11.16 8.93
CA ASN A 181 -0.89 -10.35 10.06
C ASN A 181 -2.38 -10.51 10.38
N ASN A 182 -3.10 -11.42 9.72
CA ASN A 182 -4.54 -11.66 9.89
C ASN A 182 -5.39 -10.37 9.83
N ARG A 183 -5.06 -9.44 8.91
CA ARG A 183 -5.77 -8.15 8.77
C ARG A 183 -7.05 -8.29 7.97
N GLY A 184 -8.05 -7.47 8.30
CA GLY A 184 -9.30 -7.34 7.56
C GLY A 184 -9.98 -8.68 7.21
N LEU A 185 -10.21 -8.91 5.92
CA LEU A 185 -10.87 -10.11 5.39
C LEU A 185 -10.17 -11.42 5.81
N TRP A 186 -8.85 -11.36 6.08
CA TRP A 186 -8.07 -12.53 6.48
C TRP A 186 -8.35 -12.99 7.91
N SER A 187 -8.88 -12.13 8.80
CA SER A 187 -9.41 -12.55 10.11
C SER A 187 -10.92 -12.69 10.12
N ALA A 188 -11.65 -11.79 9.45
CA ALA A 188 -13.11 -11.75 9.50
C ALA A 188 -13.79 -12.91 8.76
N CYS A 189 -13.20 -13.40 7.66
CA CYS A 189 -13.86 -14.34 6.76
C CYS A 189 -13.43 -15.80 6.91
N GLN A 190 -12.64 -16.13 7.95
CA GLN A 190 -12.18 -17.51 8.21
C GLN A 190 -13.33 -18.50 8.50
N VAL A 191 -14.54 -17.99 8.75
CA VAL A 191 -15.72 -18.77 9.16
C VAL A 191 -16.40 -19.54 8.02
N MET A 192 -16.01 -19.36 6.75
CA MET A 192 -16.56 -20.15 5.64
C MET A 192 -15.71 -21.36 5.22
N SER A 193 -14.56 -21.60 5.86
CA SER A 193 -13.76 -22.83 5.67
C SER A 193 -13.75 -23.76 6.89
N ALA A 194 -14.35 -23.35 8.01
CA ALA A 194 -14.29 -24.09 9.28
C ALA A 194 -15.53 -24.95 9.60
N THR A 195 -16.43 -25.23 8.65
CA THR A 195 -17.59 -26.15 8.86
C THR A 195 -17.46 -27.50 8.16
N THR A 196 -16.30 -27.81 7.60
CA THR A 196 -15.90 -29.21 7.33
C THR A 196 -14.60 -29.56 8.06
N ALA A 197 -14.50 -29.17 9.33
CA ALA A 197 -13.59 -29.82 10.26
C ALA A 197 -14.37 -30.89 11.02
N SER A 198 -14.46 -32.08 10.42
CA SER A 198 -14.46 -33.28 11.26
C SER A 198 -13.19 -33.20 12.13
N SER A 199 -13.36 -33.34 13.43
CA SER A 199 -12.32 -33.18 14.46
C SER A 199 -10.96 -33.73 14.04
N PRO A 200 -9.87 -32.94 14.07
CA PRO A 200 -8.55 -33.53 14.18
C PRO A 200 -8.31 -33.89 15.65
N THR A 201 -8.12 -35.19 15.86
CA THR A 201 -7.43 -35.78 17.01
C THR A 201 -6.17 -34.95 17.37
N PRO A 202 -5.85 -34.76 18.66
CA PRO A 202 -4.73 -33.90 19.05
C PRO A 202 -3.41 -34.56 18.64
N PHE A 203 -2.74 -34.01 17.62
CA PHE A 203 -1.36 -34.37 17.30
C PHE A 203 -0.39 -33.28 17.73
N GLN A 204 0.66 -33.79 18.35
CA GLN A 204 1.51 -33.13 19.31
C GLN A 204 2.45 -32.08 18.69
N LYS A 205 2.66 -31.03 19.49
CA LYS A 205 3.86 -30.18 19.61
C LYS A 205 5.07 -30.65 18.80
N VAL A 206 5.49 -29.82 17.85
CA VAL A 206 6.78 -29.90 17.13
C VAL A 206 7.93 -29.85 18.15
N PRO A 207 8.94 -30.75 18.09
CA PRO A 207 10.19 -30.54 18.81
C PRO A 207 11.07 -29.55 18.06
N ALA A 208 11.68 -28.64 18.81
CA ALA A 208 12.77 -27.81 18.35
C ALA A 208 14.03 -28.67 18.07
N GLU A 209 14.83 -28.19 17.13
CA GLU A 209 16.20 -28.63 16.77
C GLU A 209 16.34 -29.91 15.91
N GLY A 210 16.60 -29.67 14.62
CA GLY A 210 17.72 -30.31 13.93
C GLY A 210 17.62 -31.80 13.66
N THR A 211 16.76 -32.21 12.75
CA THR A 211 17.10 -33.17 11.68
C THR A 211 15.93 -33.24 10.73
N CYS A 212 16.19 -33.06 9.44
CA CYS A 212 15.16 -33.28 8.47
C CYS A 212 14.73 -34.75 8.53
N LYS A 213 13.44 -35.02 8.74
CA LYS A 213 12.89 -36.40 8.78
C LYS A 213 13.18 -37.16 7.48
N TYR A 214 13.42 -36.42 6.39
CA TYR A 214 13.56 -36.94 5.05
C TYR A 214 15.01 -36.89 4.57
N SER A 215 15.39 -37.87 3.75
CA SER A 215 16.67 -37.86 3.06
C SER A 215 16.63 -36.89 1.89
N CYS A 216 17.35 -35.77 2.01
CA CYS A 216 17.47 -34.76 0.96
C CYS A 216 18.41 -35.17 -0.19
N SER A 217 18.97 -36.38 -0.12
CA SER A 217 19.93 -36.94 -1.09
C SER A 217 19.39 -38.19 -1.79
N SER A 218 18.09 -38.50 -1.66
CA SER A 218 17.45 -39.65 -2.29
C SER A 218 17.24 -39.42 -3.81
N PRO A 219 17.27 -40.47 -4.66
CA PRO A 219 16.95 -40.33 -6.07
C PRO A 219 15.51 -39.85 -6.28
N ASP A 220 15.34 -38.98 -7.29
CA ASP A 220 14.13 -38.31 -7.81
C ASP A 220 12.89 -38.40 -6.92
N ARG A 221 12.79 -37.47 -5.97
CA ARG A 221 11.51 -37.18 -5.30
C ARG A 221 10.81 -36.09 -6.10
N ASP A 222 9.68 -36.42 -6.71
CA ASP A 222 8.86 -35.46 -7.44
C ASP A 222 7.52 -35.21 -6.72
N CYS A 223 6.65 -34.39 -7.32
CA CYS A 223 5.36 -34.07 -6.73
C CYS A 223 4.40 -35.25 -6.60
N SER A 224 4.62 -36.34 -7.33
CA SER A 224 3.81 -37.55 -7.24
C SER A 224 4.11 -38.37 -5.98
N ASP A 225 5.26 -38.13 -5.33
CA ASP A 225 5.68 -38.81 -4.10
C ASP A 225 5.06 -38.22 -2.82
N PHE A 226 4.27 -37.14 -2.94
CA PHE A 226 3.64 -36.46 -1.82
C PHE A 226 2.12 -36.57 -1.90
N SER A 227 1.48 -36.79 -0.74
CA SER A 227 0.02 -36.91 -0.68
C SER A 227 -0.67 -35.55 -0.69
N THR A 228 0.03 -34.50 -0.25
CA THR A 228 -0.50 -33.12 -0.15
C THR A 228 0.59 -32.09 -0.43
N ARG A 229 0.18 -30.88 -0.82
CA ARG A 229 1.10 -29.75 -0.99
C ARG A 229 1.85 -29.41 0.30
N ALA A 230 1.19 -29.51 1.46
CA ALA A 230 1.80 -29.23 2.76
C ALA A 230 2.96 -30.19 3.07
N GLU A 231 2.82 -31.47 2.73
CA GLU A 231 3.87 -32.47 2.89
C GLU A 231 5.08 -32.16 1.99
N ALA A 232 4.82 -31.79 0.73
CA ALA A 232 5.86 -31.37 -0.21
C ALA A 232 6.59 -30.10 0.24
N GLN A 233 5.84 -29.09 0.73
CA GLN A 233 6.43 -27.85 1.25
C GLN A 233 7.29 -28.10 2.48
N MET A 234 6.83 -28.94 3.40
CA MET A 234 7.64 -29.31 4.56
C MET A 234 8.94 -29.97 4.14
N PHE A 235 8.93 -30.86 3.16
CA PHE A 235 10.16 -31.46 2.63
C PHE A 235 11.07 -30.41 1.97
N PHE A 236 10.51 -29.51 1.17
CA PHE A 236 11.22 -28.42 0.48
C PHE A 236 11.95 -27.51 1.47
N ASP A 237 11.25 -27.02 2.50
CA ASP A 237 11.82 -26.15 3.53
C ASP A 237 12.87 -26.89 4.37
N CYS A 238 12.57 -28.13 4.73
CA CYS A 238 13.39 -29.00 5.56
C CYS A 238 14.73 -29.37 4.90
N CYS A 239 14.74 -29.50 3.57
CA CYS A 239 15.95 -29.73 2.77
C CYS A 239 16.68 -28.44 2.38
N GLY A 240 16.20 -27.28 2.82
CA GLY A 240 16.80 -25.98 2.52
C GLY A 240 16.69 -25.59 1.04
N PHE A 241 15.68 -26.11 0.34
CA PHE A 241 15.42 -25.73 -1.03
C PHE A 241 14.76 -24.35 -1.07
N THR A 242 15.01 -23.63 -2.16
CA THR A 242 14.49 -22.28 -2.38
C THR A 242 14.05 -22.14 -3.82
N SER A 243 13.33 -21.07 -4.15
CA SER A 243 12.94 -20.75 -5.53
C SER A 243 14.11 -20.66 -6.53
N THR A 244 15.31 -20.38 -6.02
CA THR A 244 16.54 -20.30 -6.82
C THR A 244 17.41 -21.57 -6.71
N TYR A 245 17.16 -22.42 -5.72
CA TYR A 245 17.89 -23.64 -5.43
C TYR A 245 16.91 -24.79 -5.16
N ASP A 246 16.44 -25.40 -6.25
CA ASP A 246 15.43 -26.46 -6.25
C ASP A 246 15.95 -27.66 -7.09
N PRO A 247 16.88 -28.46 -6.54
CA PRO A 247 17.51 -29.55 -7.28
C PRO A 247 16.53 -30.68 -7.64
N MET A 248 15.42 -30.80 -6.90
CA MET A 248 14.36 -31.79 -7.13
C MET A 248 13.19 -31.24 -7.96
N ARG A 249 13.30 -29.98 -8.41
CA ARG A 249 12.30 -29.29 -9.25
C ARG A 249 10.90 -29.27 -8.62
N LEU A 250 10.75 -29.29 -7.30
CA LEU A 250 9.44 -29.32 -6.66
C LEU A 250 8.66 -28.01 -6.84
N ASP A 251 9.34 -26.87 -6.91
CA ASP A 251 8.74 -25.55 -7.15
C ASP A 251 8.62 -25.28 -8.67
N LYS A 252 9.66 -25.65 -9.45
CA LYS A 252 9.70 -25.36 -10.89
C LYS A 252 9.14 -26.42 -11.82
N ALA A 253 8.85 -27.65 -11.36
CA ALA A 253 8.27 -28.68 -12.23
C ALA A 253 6.80 -28.40 -12.54
N THR A 254 6.08 -27.75 -11.63
CA THR A 254 4.63 -27.50 -11.77
C THR A 254 4.22 -26.05 -11.50
N GLY A 255 5.14 -25.19 -11.04
CA GLY A 255 4.87 -23.86 -10.51
C GLY A 255 5.70 -22.73 -11.13
N GLN A 256 5.52 -21.52 -10.60
CA GLN A 256 6.12 -20.29 -11.13
C GLN A 256 7.57 -20.05 -10.67
N GLY A 257 8.13 -20.93 -9.84
CA GLY A 257 9.43 -20.70 -9.20
C GLY A 257 9.33 -19.66 -8.08
N ASN A 258 8.25 -19.70 -7.29
CA ASN A 258 7.91 -18.71 -6.27
C ASN A 258 8.25 -19.18 -4.85
N GLY A 259 8.90 -20.35 -4.72
CA GLY A 259 9.28 -20.98 -3.47
C GLY A 259 8.22 -21.93 -2.91
N LEU A 260 7.14 -22.21 -3.66
CA LEU A 260 6.08 -23.12 -3.25
C LEU A 260 6.23 -24.47 -3.96
N ALA A 261 6.45 -25.52 -3.19
CA ALA A 261 6.59 -26.87 -3.72
C ALA A 261 5.25 -27.48 -4.12
N CYS A 262 5.20 -28.09 -5.31
CA CYS A 262 4.13 -28.94 -5.78
C CYS A 262 2.75 -28.30 -5.73
N GLU A 263 2.63 -27.08 -6.27
CA GLU A 263 1.40 -26.29 -6.34
C GLU A 263 0.24 -27.02 -7.05
N SER A 264 0.50 -28.12 -7.77
CA SER A 264 -0.51 -28.98 -8.39
C SER A 264 -1.20 -29.95 -7.43
N LEU A 265 -0.68 -30.15 -6.21
CA LEU A 265 -1.27 -31.02 -5.19
C LEU A 265 -2.33 -30.28 -4.37
N LYS A 266 -3.29 -31.04 -3.84
CA LYS A 266 -4.33 -30.51 -2.94
C LYS A 266 -3.75 -30.09 -1.59
#